data_AF-A0A3A0D6L4-F1
#
_entry.id   AF-A0A3A0D6L4-F1
#
_cell.length_a   1.000
_cell.length_b   1.000
_cell.length_c   1.000
_cell.angle_alpha   90.00
_cell.angle_beta   90.00
_cell.angle_gamma   90.00
#
_symmetry.space_group_name_H-M   'P 1'
#
loop_
_entity.id
_entity.type
_entity.pdbx_description
1 polymer ?
#
loop_
_entity_poly.entity_id
_entity_poly.type
_entity_poly.pdbx_seq_one_letter_code
_entity_poly.pdbx_strand_id
1 'polypeptide(L)'
;MGFEPEKLVVNSPDVLDGRESIVRNTSSKLTELITASFLAAAPEADLAIFNGGSIRIDDELAPGPISEYDVIRILPFGGNIVFVEMRGRLLKQVLDQGQKNKGSGGYLHAANVAWSGEKGNWLINGIELDQRRNYKAAISDFLISGNEQGLDYLNRANADLKVLNENVAEIRRALIDHLQKIYGKP
;
A
#
# COMPACT_ATOMS: atom_id res chain seq x y z
N MET A 1 -1.05 16.47 17.98
CA MET A 1 0.41 16.73 17.94
C MET A 1 0.87 16.50 16.51
N GLY A 2 1.55 17.46 15.91
CA GLY A 2 2.04 17.41 14.53
C GLY A 2 3.32 16.59 14.39
N PHE A 3 3.85 16.50 13.17
CA PHE A 3 5.15 15.88 12.90
C PHE A 3 6.29 16.74 13.47
N GLU A 4 7.31 16.08 13.99
CA GLU A 4 8.54 16.65 14.52
C GLU A 4 9.71 16.27 13.60
N PRO A 5 10.10 17.09 12.61
CA PRO A 5 10.99 16.68 11.51
C PRO A 5 12.28 15.95 11.93
N GLU A 6 12.95 16.46 12.97
CA GLU A 6 14.23 15.93 13.48
C GLU A 6 14.09 14.68 14.36
N LYS A 7 12.84 14.29 14.69
CA LYS A 7 12.60 13.16 15.57
C LYS A 7 12.90 11.87 14.84
N LEU A 8 13.82 11.10 15.41
CA LEU A 8 14.13 9.76 14.92
C LEU A 8 12.94 8.83 15.16
N VAL A 9 12.60 8.08 14.12
CA VAL A 9 11.55 7.06 14.11
C VAL A 9 12.14 5.71 14.47
N VAL A 10 13.23 5.32 13.80
CA VAL A 10 13.96 4.04 13.96
C VAL A 10 15.40 4.16 13.46
N ASN A 11 16.24 3.16 13.75
CA ASN A 11 17.47 2.88 13.01
C ASN A 11 17.24 1.64 12.12
N SER A 12 17.11 1.84 10.81
CA SER A 12 16.79 0.78 9.84
C SER A 12 18.05 0.05 9.40
N PRO A 13 18.08 -1.30 9.41
CA PRO A 13 19.18 -2.07 8.82
C PRO A 13 19.05 -2.21 7.29
N ASP A 14 17.91 -1.83 6.73
CA ASP A 14 17.54 -2.09 5.35
C ASP A 14 17.77 -0.87 4.46
N VAL A 15 18.11 -1.12 3.19
CA VAL A 15 18.04 -0.13 2.11
C VAL A 15 16.57 0.10 1.75
N LEU A 16 16.10 1.34 1.82
CA LEU A 16 14.73 1.72 1.50
C LEU A 16 14.69 2.48 0.17
N ASP A 17 14.50 1.73 -0.92
CA ASP A 17 14.49 2.27 -2.27
C ASP A 17 13.12 2.83 -2.66
N GLY A 18 13.04 4.16 -2.78
CA GLY A 18 11.86 4.91 -3.17
C GLY A 18 12.02 5.67 -4.50
N ARG A 19 13.02 5.29 -5.32
CA ARG A 19 13.23 5.89 -6.66
C ARG A 19 12.03 5.63 -7.55
N GLU A 20 11.65 6.62 -8.36
CA GLU A 20 10.51 6.50 -9.26
C GLU A 20 10.68 5.37 -10.27
N SER A 21 11.92 5.12 -10.72
CA SER A 21 12.26 4.01 -11.62
C SER A 21 11.93 2.64 -11.01
N ILE A 22 11.87 2.55 -9.68
CA ILE A 22 11.58 1.33 -8.93
C ILE A 22 10.10 1.29 -8.56
N VAL A 23 9.61 2.25 -7.79
CA VAL A 23 8.26 2.19 -7.19
C VAL A 23 7.13 2.28 -8.23
N ARG A 24 7.41 2.73 -9.45
CA ARG A 24 6.44 2.71 -10.57
C ARG A 24 6.47 1.41 -11.37
N ASN A 25 7.37 0.47 -11.08
CA ASN A 25 7.63 -0.71 -11.92
C ASN A 25 7.65 -2.03 -11.17
N THR A 26 8.13 -2.03 -9.92
CA THR A 26 8.35 -3.23 -9.12
C THR A 26 8.35 -2.90 -7.64
N SER A 27 8.11 -3.90 -6.80
CA SER A 27 8.23 -3.77 -5.35
C SER A 27 9.69 -3.65 -4.91
N SER A 28 9.90 -2.85 -3.86
CA SER A 28 11.12 -2.73 -3.07
C SER A 28 10.83 -3.00 -1.59
N LYS A 29 11.89 -3.10 -0.78
CA LYS A 29 11.75 -3.24 0.68
C LYS A 29 10.90 -2.13 1.30
N LEU A 30 11.01 -0.90 0.79
CA LEU A 30 10.19 0.23 1.23
C LEU A 30 8.69 -0.02 0.96
N THR A 31 8.36 -0.50 -0.24
CA THR A 31 6.96 -0.77 -0.62
C THR A 31 6.36 -1.94 0.17
N GLU A 32 7.18 -2.95 0.50
CA GLU A 32 6.80 -4.07 1.36
C GLU A 32 6.50 -3.61 2.78
N LEU A 33 7.33 -2.71 3.34
CA LEU A 33 7.10 -2.14 4.67
C LEU A 33 5.83 -1.29 4.72
N ILE A 34 5.52 -0.54 3.65
CA ILE A 34 4.28 0.24 3.57
C ILE A 34 3.07 -0.71 3.51
N THR A 35 3.04 -1.71 2.64
CA THR A 35 1.91 -2.65 2.59
C THR A 35 1.78 -3.47 3.88
N ALA A 36 2.89 -3.85 4.52
CA ALA A 36 2.89 -4.51 5.82
C ALA A 36 2.33 -3.60 6.93
N SER A 37 2.58 -2.28 6.88
CA SER A 37 1.99 -1.32 7.82
C SER A 37 0.47 -1.22 7.68
N PHE A 38 -0.06 -1.38 6.45
CA PHE A 38 -1.50 -1.40 6.20
C PHE A 38 -2.15 -2.63 6.82
N LEU A 39 -1.53 -3.81 6.65
CA LEU A 39 -1.99 -5.04 7.30
C LEU A 39 -1.88 -4.97 8.84
N ALA A 40 -0.82 -4.33 9.36
CA ALA A 40 -0.67 -4.13 10.80
C ALA A 40 -1.76 -3.22 11.38
N ALA A 41 -2.20 -2.21 10.63
CA ALA A 41 -3.27 -1.29 11.02
C ALA A 41 -4.67 -1.93 10.88
N ALA A 42 -4.86 -2.85 9.92
CA ALA A 42 -6.10 -3.59 9.71
C ALA A 42 -5.86 -5.12 9.77
N PRO A 43 -5.72 -5.73 10.96
CA PRO A 43 -5.37 -7.15 11.11
C PRO A 43 -6.37 -8.15 10.52
N GLU A 44 -7.60 -7.70 10.25
CA GLU A 44 -8.65 -8.50 9.60
C GLU A 44 -8.58 -8.48 8.06
N ALA A 45 -7.64 -7.75 7.47
CA ALA A 45 -7.50 -7.68 6.02
C ALA A 45 -6.81 -8.93 5.47
N ASP A 46 -7.34 -9.47 4.37
CA ASP A 46 -6.72 -10.55 3.62
C ASP A 46 -5.48 -10.06 2.85
N LEU A 47 -5.52 -8.79 2.41
CA LEU A 47 -4.49 -8.14 1.60
C LEU A 47 -4.42 -6.64 1.85
N ALA A 48 -3.33 -6.00 1.40
CA ALA A 48 -3.20 -4.55 1.37
C ALA A 48 -2.83 -4.07 -0.04
N ILE A 49 -3.30 -2.88 -0.44
CA ILE A 49 -3.02 -2.29 -1.76
C ILE A 49 -2.82 -0.77 -1.65
N PHE A 50 -1.79 -0.23 -2.31
CA PHE A 50 -1.65 1.20 -2.58
C PHE A 50 -0.96 1.43 -3.94
N ASN A 51 -1.05 2.65 -4.48
CA ASN A 51 -0.41 3.03 -5.74
C ASN A 51 0.99 3.62 -5.53
N GLY A 52 1.94 3.26 -6.38
CA GLY A 52 3.35 3.69 -6.31
C GLY A 52 3.55 5.19 -6.38
N GLY A 53 2.63 5.92 -7.01
CA GLY A 53 2.61 7.39 -7.05
C GLY A 53 2.44 8.06 -5.69
N SER A 54 2.04 7.31 -4.67
CA SER A 54 2.04 7.78 -3.27
C SER A 54 3.47 8.01 -2.74
N ILE A 55 4.47 7.30 -3.28
CA ILE A 55 5.88 7.43 -2.87
C ILE A 55 6.56 8.49 -3.73
N ARG A 56 7.18 9.49 -3.09
CA ARG A 56 7.70 10.70 -3.78
C ARG A 56 9.13 11.07 -3.44
N ILE A 57 9.84 10.26 -2.65
CA ILE A 57 11.20 10.60 -2.21
C ILE A 57 12.20 10.64 -3.37
N ASP A 58 11.97 9.86 -4.43
CA ASP A 58 12.84 9.67 -5.59
C ASP A 58 14.32 9.47 -5.23
N ASP A 59 14.54 8.67 -4.18
CA ASP A 59 15.84 8.48 -3.54
C ASP A 59 15.89 7.08 -2.92
N GLU A 60 17.09 6.69 -2.50
CA GLU A 60 17.35 5.47 -1.76
C GLU A 60 17.90 5.83 -0.38
N LEU A 61 17.16 5.49 0.68
CA LEU A 61 17.65 5.69 2.04
C LEU A 61 18.54 4.50 2.40
N ALA A 62 19.82 4.79 2.65
CA ALA A 62 20.77 3.80 3.13
C ALA A 62 20.40 3.31 4.55
N PRO A 63 20.91 2.14 4.98
CA PRO A 63 20.79 1.69 6.35
C PRO A 63 21.26 2.76 7.33
N GLY A 64 20.46 3.05 8.36
CA GLY A 64 20.72 4.15 9.28
C GLY A 64 19.46 4.75 9.91
N PRO A 65 19.63 5.91 10.57
CA PRO A 65 18.53 6.61 11.22
C PRO A 65 17.50 7.07 10.19
N ILE A 66 16.23 6.78 10.47
CA ILE A 66 15.07 7.29 9.73
C ILE A 66 14.34 8.28 10.62
N SER A 67 14.13 9.49 10.12
CA SER A 67 13.41 10.56 10.82
C SER A 67 11.93 10.65 10.42
N GLU A 68 11.14 11.41 11.18
CA GLU A 68 9.78 11.76 10.76
C GLU A 68 9.80 12.61 9.47
N TYR A 69 10.85 13.40 9.23
CA TYR A 69 11.05 14.10 7.96
C TYR A 69 11.23 13.14 6.78
N ASP A 70 11.97 12.05 6.95
CA ASP A 70 12.12 11.03 5.91
C ASP A 70 10.77 10.37 5.59
N VAL A 71 9.95 10.07 6.60
CA VAL A 71 8.60 9.54 6.39
C VAL A 71 7.73 10.51 5.57
N ILE A 72 7.82 11.81 5.84
CA ILE A 72 7.13 12.84 5.05
C ILE A 72 7.67 12.92 3.63
N ARG A 73 8.98 12.80 3.42
CA ARG A 73 9.57 12.76 2.07
C ARG A 73 9.11 11.53 1.28
N ILE A 74 8.97 10.38 1.94
CA ILE A 74 8.46 9.15 1.33
C ILE A 74 7.00 9.34 0.93
N LEU A 75 6.12 9.71 1.88
CA LEU A 75 4.67 9.83 1.69
C LEU A 75 4.22 11.28 1.96
N PRO A 76 4.48 12.24 1.05
CA PRO A 76 4.16 13.64 1.30
C PRO A 76 2.66 13.90 1.27
N PHE A 77 1.94 13.09 0.51
CA PHE A 77 0.49 13.03 0.53
C PHE A 77 0.13 12.08 1.68
N GLY A 78 -0.44 12.66 2.74
CA GLY A 78 -1.05 11.86 3.80
C GLY A 78 -2.31 11.17 3.28
N GLY A 79 -3.28 11.01 4.15
CA GLY A 79 -4.51 10.26 3.84
C GLY A 79 -4.60 9.04 4.73
N ASN A 80 -5.69 8.32 4.55
CA ASN A 80 -6.06 7.25 5.47
C ASN A 80 -6.00 5.88 4.79
N ILE A 81 -5.66 4.90 5.62
CA ILE A 81 -5.93 3.50 5.34
C ILE A 81 -7.43 3.30 5.56
N VAL A 82 -8.10 2.79 4.53
CA VAL A 82 -9.51 2.43 4.53
C VAL A 82 -9.60 0.91 4.54
N PHE A 83 -10.47 0.39 5.39
CA PHE A 83 -10.79 -1.04 5.40
C PHE A 83 -12.04 -1.29 4.57
N VAL A 84 -11.91 -2.12 3.54
CA VAL A 84 -12.99 -2.41 2.59
C VAL A 84 -13.21 -3.90 2.44
N GLU A 85 -14.41 -4.28 2.03
CA GLU A 85 -14.74 -5.58 1.47
C GLU A 85 -15.00 -5.40 -0.03
N MET A 86 -14.32 -6.19 -0.87
CA MET A 86 -14.47 -6.14 -2.32
C MET A 86 -14.85 -7.50 -2.90
N ARG A 87 -15.74 -7.51 -3.89
CA ARG A 87 -16.01 -8.71 -4.68
C ARG A 87 -14.75 -9.11 -5.46
N GLY A 88 -14.47 -10.41 -5.55
CA GLY A 88 -13.29 -10.93 -6.23
C GLY A 88 -13.18 -10.47 -7.69
N ARG A 89 -14.29 -10.33 -8.42
CA ARG A 89 -14.27 -9.76 -9.79
C ARG A 89 -13.75 -8.33 -9.84
N LEU A 90 -14.14 -7.49 -8.88
CA LEU A 90 -13.64 -6.12 -8.75
C LEU A 90 -12.16 -6.14 -8.36
N LEU A 91 -11.78 -6.96 -7.37
CA LEU A 91 -10.38 -7.10 -6.97
C LEU A 91 -9.49 -7.55 -8.14
N LYS A 92 -9.93 -8.53 -8.92
CA LYS A 92 -9.20 -8.96 -10.12
C LYS A 92 -9.00 -7.81 -11.09
N GLN A 93 -10.06 -7.05 -11.37
CA GLN A 93 -10.00 -5.91 -12.28
C GLN A 93 -9.00 -4.84 -11.79
N VAL A 94 -8.99 -4.55 -10.48
CA VAL A 94 -8.04 -3.63 -9.84
C VAL A 94 -6.61 -4.12 -10.00
N LEU A 95 -6.32 -5.39 -9.70
CA LEU A 95 -4.97 -5.96 -9.80
C LEU A 95 -4.48 -6.02 -11.26
N ASP A 96 -5.34 -6.42 -12.19
CA ASP A 96 -5.05 -6.40 -13.62
C ASP A 96 -4.71 -4.98 -14.10
N GLN A 97 -5.46 -3.97 -13.63
CA GLN A 97 -5.18 -2.58 -13.96
C GLN A 97 -3.85 -2.10 -13.35
N GLY A 98 -3.55 -2.48 -12.11
CA GLY A 98 -2.28 -2.15 -11.48
C GLY A 98 -1.07 -2.64 -12.28
N GLN A 99 -1.16 -3.82 -12.90
CA GLN A 99 -0.11 -4.31 -13.80
C GLN A 99 -0.03 -3.53 -15.11
N LYS A 100 -1.17 -3.12 -15.68
CA LYS A 100 -1.19 -2.25 -16.87
C LYS A 100 -0.57 -0.88 -16.60
N ASN A 101 -0.64 -0.41 -15.35
CA ASN A 101 -0.08 0.86 -14.92
C ASN A 101 1.45 0.81 -14.65
N LYS A 102 2.12 -0.30 -14.99
CA LYS A 102 3.58 -0.39 -14.90
C LYS A 102 4.24 0.77 -15.69
N GLY A 103 5.17 1.45 -15.03
CA GLY A 103 5.83 2.67 -15.53
C GLY A 103 5.11 3.96 -15.14
N SER A 104 3.93 3.90 -14.52
CA SER A 104 3.16 5.08 -14.08
C SER A 104 2.97 5.12 -12.56
N GLY A 105 2.40 6.21 -12.04
CA GLY A 105 2.06 6.33 -10.62
C GLY A 105 0.97 5.35 -10.17
N GLY A 106 0.17 4.85 -11.10
CA GLY A 106 -0.90 3.91 -10.81
C GLY A 106 -0.45 2.46 -10.68
N TYR A 107 0.86 2.16 -10.78
CA TYR A 107 1.38 0.83 -10.49
C TYR A 107 1.04 0.44 -9.05
N LEU A 108 0.43 -0.72 -8.85
CA LEU A 108 -0.04 -1.12 -7.52
C LEU A 108 1.01 -1.97 -6.80
N HIS A 109 1.28 -1.59 -5.55
CA HIS A 109 1.97 -2.41 -4.57
C HIS A 109 0.94 -3.13 -3.72
N ALA A 110 1.18 -4.41 -3.45
CA ALA A 110 0.28 -5.22 -2.66
C ALA A 110 1.00 -6.17 -1.70
N ALA A 111 0.40 -6.40 -0.53
CA ALA A 111 0.79 -7.50 0.36
C ALA A 111 -0.18 -8.66 0.21
N ASN A 112 0.33 -9.88 0.40
CA ASN A 112 -0.43 -11.14 0.28
C ASN A 112 -1.02 -11.41 -1.12
N VAL A 113 -0.51 -10.74 -2.16
CA VAL A 113 -0.95 -10.92 -3.56
C VAL A 113 0.22 -11.40 -4.41
N ALA A 114 -0.01 -12.42 -5.24
CA ALA A 114 0.97 -12.90 -6.21
C ALA A 114 0.30 -13.29 -7.54
N TRP A 115 1.03 -13.20 -8.64
CA TRP A 115 0.57 -13.73 -9.92
C TRP A 115 0.99 -15.20 -10.07
N SER A 116 0.05 -16.09 -10.37
CA SER A 116 0.36 -17.46 -10.77
C SER A 116 0.45 -17.55 -12.29
N GLY A 117 1.67 -17.62 -12.81
CA GLY A 117 1.93 -17.77 -14.25
C GLY A 117 1.35 -19.06 -14.83
N GLU A 118 1.37 -20.16 -14.07
CA GLU A 118 0.83 -21.45 -14.48
C GLU A 118 -0.69 -21.44 -14.63
N LYS A 119 -1.37 -20.73 -13.72
CA LYS A 119 -2.84 -20.70 -13.65
C LYS A 119 -3.43 -19.50 -14.41
N GLY A 120 -2.60 -18.53 -14.79
CA GLY A 120 -3.05 -17.28 -15.40
C GLY A 120 -3.99 -16.48 -14.51
N ASN A 121 -3.80 -16.56 -13.18
CA ASN A 121 -4.69 -15.95 -12.19
C ASN A 121 -3.91 -15.37 -11.01
N TRP A 122 -4.55 -14.49 -10.26
CA TRP A 122 -4.03 -13.94 -9.01
C TRP A 122 -4.19 -14.93 -7.86
N LEU A 123 -3.25 -14.90 -6.92
CA LEU A 123 -3.28 -15.58 -5.64
C LEU A 123 -3.43 -14.56 -4.53
N ILE A 124 -4.37 -14.78 -3.62
CA ILE A 124 -4.53 -14.04 -2.37
C ILE A 124 -4.20 -15.00 -1.23
N ASN A 125 -3.17 -14.70 -0.43
CA ASN A 125 -2.62 -15.61 0.57
C ASN A 125 -2.28 -17.00 0.01
N GLY A 126 -1.75 -17.05 -1.22
CA GLY A 126 -1.40 -18.31 -1.91
C GLY A 126 -2.59 -19.09 -2.48
N ILE A 127 -3.82 -18.65 -2.25
CA ILE A 127 -5.04 -19.28 -2.75
C ILE A 127 -5.51 -18.52 -4.00
N GLU A 128 -5.92 -19.22 -5.05
CA GLU A 128 -6.47 -18.58 -6.24
C GLU A 128 -7.61 -17.61 -5.92
N LEU A 129 -7.57 -16.47 -6.57
CA LEU A 129 -8.63 -15.48 -6.52
C LEU A 129 -9.89 -16.10 -7.15
N ASP A 130 -10.95 -16.17 -6.35
CA ASP A 130 -12.29 -16.53 -6.76
C ASP A 130 -13.11 -15.25 -6.95
N GLN A 131 -13.53 -15.00 -8.19
CA GLN A 131 -14.30 -13.81 -8.55
C GLN A 131 -15.67 -13.72 -7.84
N ARG A 132 -16.15 -14.84 -7.26
CA ARG A 132 -17.41 -14.96 -6.53
C ARG A 132 -17.24 -14.89 -5.00
N ARG A 133 -16.04 -14.69 -4.48
CA ARG A 133 -15.83 -14.46 -3.05
C ARG A 133 -15.67 -12.98 -2.77
N ASN A 134 -15.88 -12.59 -1.50
CA ASN A 134 -15.53 -11.27 -1.03
C ASN A 134 -14.18 -11.34 -0.33
N TYR A 135 -13.38 -10.29 -0.48
CA TYR A 135 -12.04 -10.16 0.10
C TYR A 135 -11.97 -8.86 0.89
N LYS A 136 -11.42 -8.93 2.10
CA LYS A 136 -11.19 -7.77 2.94
C LYS A 136 -9.83 -7.16 2.61
N ALA A 137 -9.76 -5.88 2.31
CA ALA A 137 -8.52 -5.22 1.94
C ALA A 137 -8.28 -3.95 2.77
N ALA A 138 -7.03 -3.72 3.14
CA ALA A 138 -6.55 -2.43 3.61
C ALA A 138 -6.05 -1.63 2.39
N ILE A 139 -6.71 -0.51 2.07
CA ILE A 139 -6.45 0.24 0.84
C ILE A 139 -6.30 1.73 1.13
N SER A 140 -5.53 2.47 0.32
CA SER A 140 -5.47 3.93 0.47
C SER A 140 -6.80 4.58 0.08
N ASP A 141 -7.17 5.63 0.81
CA ASP A 141 -8.37 6.44 0.52
C ASP A 141 -8.36 7.04 -0.89
N PHE A 142 -7.19 7.39 -1.41
CA PHE A 142 -6.99 7.89 -2.78
C PHE A 142 -7.41 6.86 -3.82
N LEU A 143 -7.05 5.58 -3.65
CA LEU A 143 -7.44 4.54 -4.60
C LEU A 143 -8.96 4.38 -4.67
N ILE A 144 -9.66 4.46 -3.53
CA ILE A 144 -11.12 4.36 -3.48
C ILE A 144 -11.85 5.68 -3.71
N SER A 145 -11.12 6.72 -4.15
CA SER A 145 -11.73 7.95 -4.66
C SER A 145 -12.04 7.85 -6.16
N GLY A 146 -11.52 6.85 -6.87
CA GLY A 146 -11.65 6.70 -8.32
C GLY A 146 -10.78 7.66 -9.14
N ASN A 147 -9.81 8.35 -8.52
CA ASN A 147 -9.00 9.34 -9.23
C ASN A 147 -7.69 8.77 -9.81
N GLU A 148 -7.37 7.51 -9.51
CA GLU A 148 -6.20 6.85 -10.07
C GLU A 148 -6.47 6.41 -11.52
N GLN A 149 -5.45 6.52 -12.38
CA GLN A 149 -5.56 6.24 -13.79
C GLN A 149 -6.03 4.80 -14.05
N GLY A 150 -7.16 4.69 -14.77
CA GLY A 150 -7.78 3.41 -15.12
C GLY A 150 -8.52 2.72 -13.97
N LEU A 151 -8.67 3.39 -12.82
CA LEU A 151 -9.36 2.91 -11.63
C LEU A 151 -10.56 3.78 -11.26
N ASP A 152 -11.18 4.47 -12.23
CA ASP A 152 -12.36 5.32 -12.04
C ASP A 152 -13.56 4.58 -11.41
N TYR A 153 -13.70 3.29 -11.71
CA TYR A 153 -14.69 2.41 -11.10
C TYR A 153 -14.39 2.02 -9.64
N LEU A 154 -13.15 2.20 -9.16
CA LEU A 154 -12.78 1.90 -7.78
C LEU A 154 -13.17 3.07 -6.89
N ASN A 155 -14.46 3.17 -6.58
CA ASN A 155 -15.00 4.25 -5.77
C ASN A 155 -16.10 3.76 -4.83
N ARG A 156 -16.47 4.60 -3.85
CA ARG A 156 -17.45 4.28 -2.80
C ARG A 156 -18.87 4.01 -3.31
N ALA A 157 -19.19 4.39 -4.56
CA ALA A 157 -20.49 4.11 -5.17
C ALA A 157 -20.53 2.77 -5.92
N ASN A 158 -19.39 2.08 -6.06
CA ASN A 158 -19.34 0.78 -6.73
C ASN A 158 -20.05 -0.29 -5.88
N ALA A 159 -21.02 -0.98 -6.48
CA ALA A 159 -21.83 -2.00 -5.80
C ALA A 159 -21.02 -3.21 -5.29
N ASP A 160 -19.83 -3.44 -5.86
CA ASP A 160 -18.92 -4.52 -5.48
C ASP A 160 -17.88 -4.12 -4.43
N LEU A 161 -17.96 -2.89 -3.93
CA LEU A 161 -17.11 -2.36 -2.87
C LEU A 161 -17.98 -1.92 -1.70
N LYS A 162 -17.62 -2.39 -0.50
CA LYS A 162 -18.23 -1.96 0.75
C LYS A 162 -17.15 -1.44 1.68
N VAL A 163 -17.25 -0.19 2.09
CA VAL A 163 -16.37 0.35 3.14
C VAL A 163 -16.80 -0.20 4.50
N LEU A 164 -15.87 -0.82 5.21
CA LEU A 164 -16.07 -1.36 6.56
C LEU A 164 -15.60 -0.36 7.62
N ASN A 165 -14.51 0.38 7.35
CA ASN A 165 -14.03 1.47 8.18
C ASN A 165 -13.32 2.53 7.29
N GLU A 166 -13.79 3.78 7.35
CA GLU A 166 -13.27 4.90 6.57
C GLU A 166 -11.90 5.41 7.05
N ASN A 167 -11.57 5.24 8.34
CA ASN A 167 -10.40 5.87 8.95
C ASN A 167 -9.70 4.90 9.90
N VAL A 168 -9.06 3.87 9.35
CA VAL A 168 -8.31 2.88 10.15
C VAL A 168 -7.12 3.55 10.84
N ALA A 169 -6.30 4.23 10.05
CA ALA A 169 -5.14 4.99 10.51
C ALA A 169 -4.67 5.94 9.41
N GLU A 170 -3.97 7.01 9.80
CA GLU A 170 -3.24 7.85 8.84
C GLU A 170 -1.99 7.09 8.36
N ILE A 171 -1.74 7.10 7.05
CA ILE A 171 -0.77 6.22 6.39
C ILE A 171 0.66 6.41 6.94
N ARG A 172 1.12 7.65 7.17
CA ARG A 172 2.46 7.92 7.71
C ARG A 172 2.57 7.46 9.16
N ARG A 173 1.54 7.67 9.97
CA ARG A 173 1.52 7.17 11.36
C ARG A 173 1.56 5.65 11.39
N ALA A 174 0.76 4.98 10.54
CA ALA A 174 0.79 3.52 10.43
C ALA A 174 2.19 3.00 10.05
N LEU A 175 2.87 3.66 9.10
CA LEU A 175 4.24 3.32 8.74
C LEU A 175 5.20 3.52 9.93
N ILE A 176 5.16 4.66 10.62
CA ILE A 176 5.99 4.94 11.81
C ILE A 176 5.79 3.86 12.87
N ASP A 177 4.54 3.55 13.21
CA ASP A 177 4.20 2.57 14.23
C ASP A 177 4.67 1.16 13.83
N HIS A 178 4.54 0.81 12.55
CA HIS A 178 5.03 -0.46 12.01
C HIS A 178 6.56 -0.56 12.08
N LEU A 179 7.29 0.48 11.63
CA LEU A 179 8.75 0.53 11.68
C LEU A 179 9.25 0.38 13.13
N GLN A 180 8.67 1.12 14.07
CA GLN A 180 9.03 1.04 15.49
C GLN A 180 8.76 -0.34 16.09
N LYS A 181 7.72 -1.03 15.62
CA LYS A 181 7.42 -2.39 16.06
C LYS A 181 8.45 -3.41 15.57
N ILE A 182 8.97 -3.27 14.36
CA ILE A 182 9.88 -4.25 13.74
C ILE A 182 11.36 -3.97 14.01
N TYR A 183 11.77 -2.70 14.10
CA TYR A 183 13.16 -2.30 14.31
C TYR A 183 13.45 -1.79 15.72
N GLY A 184 12.41 -1.58 16.53
CA GLY A 184 12.54 -0.94 17.83
C GLY A 184 12.57 0.58 17.72
N LYS A 185 12.24 1.26 18.82
CA LYS A 185 12.40 2.72 18.92
C LYS A 185 13.90 3.05 19.09
N PRO A 186 14.35 4.20 18.56
CA PRO A 186 15.71 4.67 18.72
C PRO A 186 16.07 4.92 20.19
#